data_AF-A0A7W6W9N0-F1
#
_entry.id   AF-A0A7W6W9N0-F1
#
_cell.length_a   1.000
_cell.length_b   1.000
_cell.length_c   1.000
_cell.angle_alpha   90.00
_cell.angle_beta   90.00
_cell.angle_gamma   90.00
#
_symmetry.space_group_name_H-M   'P 1'
#
loop_
_entity.id
_entity.type
_entity.pdbx_description
1 polymer ?
#
loop_
_entity_poly.entity_id
_entity_poly.type
_entity_poly.pdbx_seq_one_letter_code
_entity_poly.pdbx_strand_id
1 'polypeptide(L)'
;MITREPFKGAAVRFFSRQDVHDLYEVREVLHQQAALRIRRLDDAAWIQALERLQRDHERAVAGLDLMAVFTANKAFHDTLFQGTGNRYFVRAIEYSNALTHCIRSHALKHPQFLSRACEEHRAITALVKARDLSALARLCLDHMQPARRYYEEKFCDPPAVAAAGDTPASGV
;
A
#
# COMPACT_ATOMS: atom_id res chain seq x y z
N MET A 1 -8.50 27.08 15.91
CA MET A 1 -8.95 27.71 14.65
C MET A 1 -8.72 26.69 13.54
N ILE A 2 -9.79 26.14 12.96
CA ILE A 2 -9.71 25.10 11.91
C ILE A 2 -10.16 25.76 10.62
N THR A 3 -9.22 25.97 9.71
CA THR A 3 -9.55 26.44 8.36
C THR A 3 -9.94 25.21 7.54
N ARG A 4 -11.23 25.03 7.29
CA ARG A 4 -11.71 24.03 6.33
C ARG A 4 -11.51 24.60 4.94
N GLU A 5 -10.58 24.02 4.18
CA GLU A 5 -10.54 24.29 2.75
C GLU A 5 -11.78 23.67 2.07
N PRO A 6 -12.47 24.42 1.18
CA PRO A 6 -13.63 23.90 0.46
C PRO A 6 -13.24 22.74 -0.47
N PHE A 7 -14.11 21.74 -0.56
CA PHE A 7 -14.03 20.65 -1.52
C PHE A 7 -13.97 21.22 -2.95
N LYS A 8 -12.76 21.37 -3.49
CA LYS A 8 -12.56 21.45 -4.95
C LYS A 8 -13.14 20.15 -5.51
N GLY A 9 -14.03 20.28 -6.49
CA GLY A 9 -14.70 19.16 -7.16
C GLY A 9 -13.72 18.07 -7.57
N ALA A 10 -14.22 16.83 -7.69
CA ALA A 10 -13.45 15.62 -7.95
C ALA A 10 -12.67 15.68 -9.29
N ALA A 11 -11.60 16.46 -9.33
CA ALA A 11 -10.47 16.20 -10.19
C ALA A 11 -9.70 15.06 -9.54
N VAL A 12 -9.45 13.98 -10.29
CA VAL A 12 -8.50 12.95 -9.87
C VAL A 12 -7.16 13.65 -9.71
N ARG A 13 -6.79 13.96 -8.46
CA ARG A 13 -5.50 14.58 -8.15
C ARG A 13 -4.44 13.52 -8.44
N PHE A 14 -3.74 13.68 -9.55
CA PHE A 14 -2.48 12.99 -9.78
C PHE A 14 -1.44 13.56 -8.81
N PHE A 15 -0.64 12.68 -8.22
CA PHE A 15 0.44 13.03 -7.32
C PHE A 15 1.70 13.21 -8.16
N SER A 16 2.39 14.34 -7.96
CA SER A 16 3.72 14.52 -8.57
C SER A 16 4.72 13.53 -7.95
N ARG A 17 5.87 13.32 -8.60
CA ARG A 17 6.97 12.51 -8.05
C ARG A 17 7.36 12.99 -6.65
N GLN A 18 7.37 14.31 -6.42
CA GLN A 18 7.66 14.90 -5.12
C GLN A 18 6.56 14.59 -4.10
N ASP A 19 5.27 14.73 -4.46
CA ASP A 19 4.19 14.37 -3.54
C ASP A 19 4.24 12.88 -3.15
N VAL A 20 4.54 11.99 -4.10
CA VAL A 20 4.70 10.55 -3.84
C VAL A 20 5.87 10.31 -2.90
N HIS A 21 7.02 10.94 -3.16
CA HIS A 21 8.19 10.86 -2.30
C HIS A 21 7.87 11.26 -0.85
N ASP A 22 7.31 12.45 -0.64
CA ASP A 22 7.05 13.00 0.70
C ASP A 22 6.03 12.16 1.47
N LEU A 23 4.98 11.68 0.78
CA LEU A 23 4.00 10.78 1.40
C LEU A 23 4.60 9.44 1.79
N TYR A 24 5.47 8.86 0.95
CA TYR A 24 6.09 7.57 1.23
C TYR A 24 7.18 7.68 2.30
N GLU A 25 7.91 8.79 2.41
CA GLU A 25 8.86 9.01 3.51
C GLU A 25 8.16 8.87 4.87
N VAL A 26 7.04 9.59 5.06
CA VAL A 26 6.23 9.49 6.28
C VAL A 26 5.70 8.07 6.49
N ARG A 27 5.21 7.44 5.41
CA ARG A 27 4.63 6.09 5.48
C ARG A 27 5.67 5.04 5.86
N GLU A 28 6.87 5.11 5.30
CA GLU A 28 7.98 4.21 5.58
C GLU A 28 8.38 4.30 7.05
N VAL A 29 8.56 5.52 7.59
CA VAL A 29 8.85 5.74 9.01
C VAL A 29 7.76 5.13 9.90
N LEU A 30 6.49 5.43 9.61
CA LEU A 30 5.38 4.94 10.43
C LEU A 30 5.28 3.41 10.44
N HIS A 31 5.34 2.77 9.26
CA HIS A 31 5.18 1.32 9.13
C HIS A 31 6.38 0.58 9.72
N GLN A 32 7.60 1.05 9.48
CA GLN A 32 8.81 0.45 10.05
C GLN A 32 8.80 0.55 11.58
N GLN A 33 8.53 1.74 12.13
CA GLN A 33 8.54 1.96 13.57
C GLN A 33 7.40 1.20 14.28
N ALA A 34 6.26 1.02 13.62
CA ALA A 34 5.17 0.21 14.16
C ALA A 34 5.50 -1.29 14.12
N ALA A 35 6.09 -1.81 13.04
CA ALA A 35 6.52 -3.20 12.96
C ALA A 35 7.52 -3.56 14.08
N LEU A 36 8.50 -2.69 14.33
CA LEU A 36 9.48 -2.85 15.41
C LEU A 36 8.89 -2.79 16.83
N ARG A 37 7.65 -2.29 16.97
CA ARG A 37 6.97 -2.06 18.26
C ARG A 37 5.78 -2.99 18.48
N ILE A 38 5.64 -4.06 17.70
CA ILE A 38 4.59 -5.06 17.93
C ILE A 38 4.83 -5.74 19.29
N ARG A 39 3.78 -5.77 20.12
CA ARG A 39 3.79 -6.32 21.49
C ARG A 39 2.90 -7.55 21.65
N ARG A 40 2.05 -7.85 20.67
CA ARG A 40 1.09 -8.96 20.71
C ARG A 40 1.66 -10.31 20.21
N LEU A 41 2.98 -10.49 20.24
CA LEU A 41 3.65 -11.69 19.73
C LEU A 41 3.27 -12.99 20.47
N ASP A 42 2.75 -12.90 21.70
CA ASP A 42 2.25 -14.04 22.48
C ASP A 42 0.72 -14.22 22.36
N ASP A 43 0.03 -13.34 21.64
CA ASP A 43 -1.43 -13.38 21.48
C ASP A 43 -1.81 -14.31 20.31
N ALA A 44 -2.14 -15.56 20.65
CA ALA A 44 -2.53 -16.56 19.67
C ALA A 44 -3.77 -16.17 18.86
N ALA A 45 -4.73 -15.44 19.45
CA ALA A 45 -5.95 -15.02 18.76
C ALA A 45 -5.65 -13.95 17.71
N TRP A 46 -4.73 -13.03 18.00
CA TRP A 46 -4.23 -12.03 17.06
C TRP A 46 -3.45 -12.68 15.90
N ILE A 47 -2.56 -13.65 16.18
CA ILE A 47 -1.83 -14.39 15.13
C ILE A 47 -2.81 -15.14 14.23
N GLN A 48 -3.79 -15.85 14.81
CA GLN A 48 -4.80 -16.55 14.01
C GLN A 48 -5.67 -15.59 13.17
N ALA A 49 -5.88 -14.35 13.63
CA ALA A 49 -6.57 -13.33 12.84
C ALA A 49 -5.77 -12.92 11.62
N LEU A 50 -4.45 -12.72 11.75
CA LEU A 50 -3.56 -12.46 10.62
C LEU A 50 -3.59 -13.61 9.60
N GLU A 51 -3.47 -14.85 10.06
CA GLU A 51 -3.53 -16.03 9.19
C GLU A 51 -4.88 -16.15 8.46
N ARG A 52 -6.01 -15.86 9.13
CA ARG A 52 -7.33 -15.83 8.48
C ARG A 52 -7.40 -14.75 7.40
N LEU A 53 -7.00 -13.53 7.72
CA LEU A 53 -7.04 -12.40 6.78
C LEU A 53 -6.11 -12.60 5.57
N GLN A 54 -4.95 -13.23 5.79
CA GLN A 54 -4.05 -13.64 4.71
C GLN A 54 -4.72 -14.65 3.76
N ARG A 55 -5.42 -15.67 4.30
CA ARG A 55 -6.20 -16.62 3.48
C ARG A 55 -7.38 -15.95 2.77
N ASP A 56 -8.05 -15.00 3.42
CA ASP A 56 -9.15 -14.24 2.81
C ASP A 56 -8.66 -13.41 1.63
N HIS A 57 -7.50 -12.78 1.77
CA HIS A 57 -6.86 -12.04 0.70
C HIS A 57 -6.52 -12.95 -0.49
N GLU A 58 -5.94 -14.12 -0.24
CA GLU A 58 -5.64 -15.10 -1.29
C GLU A 58 -6.88 -15.61 -2.03
N ARG A 59 -7.96 -15.91 -1.29
CA ARG A 59 -9.23 -16.32 -1.89
C ARG A 59 -9.81 -15.21 -2.76
N ALA A 60 -9.73 -13.95 -2.30
CA ALA A 60 -10.21 -12.82 -3.07
C ALA A 60 -9.39 -12.60 -4.35
N VAL A 61 -8.06 -12.76 -4.29
CA VAL A 61 -7.18 -12.69 -5.47
C VAL A 61 -7.52 -13.80 -6.46
N ALA A 62 -7.66 -15.04 -5.99
CA ALA A 62 -8.03 -16.18 -6.84
C ALA A 62 -9.42 -16.04 -7.48
N GLY A 63 -10.37 -15.43 -6.77
CA GLY A 63 -11.71 -15.14 -7.25
C GLY A 63 -11.84 -13.89 -8.12
N LEU A 64 -10.74 -13.15 -8.35
CA LEU A 64 -10.72 -11.88 -9.08
C LEU A 64 -11.68 -10.81 -8.51
N ASP A 65 -12.00 -10.89 -7.21
CA ASP A 65 -12.86 -9.92 -6.53
C ASP A 65 -12.02 -8.77 -5.98
N LEU A 66 -11.84 -7.72 -6.78
CA LEU A 66 -11.00 -6.58 -6.42
C LEU A 66 -11.47 -5.84 -5.15
N MET A 67 -12.78 -5.83 -4.87
CA MET A 67 -13.31 -5.21 -3.65
C MET A 67 -12.96 -6.03 -2.42
N ALA A 68 -13.10 -7.36 -2.50
CA ALA A 68 -12.66 -8.25 -1.44
C ALA A 68 -11.14 -8.22 -1.25
N VAL A 69 -10.36 -8.14 -2.34
CA VAL A 69 -8.89 -7.99 -2.31
C VAL A 69 -8.50 -6.76 -1.51
N PHE A 70 -9.09 -5.60 -1.83
CA PHE A 70 -8.83 -4.35 -1.14
C PHE A 70 -9.21 -4.44 0.35
N THR A 71 -10.41 -4.97 0.63
CA THR A 71 -10.94 -5.09 2.00
C THR A 71 -10.06 -5.99 2.87
N ALA A 72 -9.72 -7.19 2.38
CA ALA A 72 -8.86 -8.13 3.09
C ALA A 72 -7.44 -7.57 3.29
N ASN A 73 -6.87 -6.91 2.26
CA ASN A 73 -5.56 -6.27 2.37
C ASN A 73 -5.54 -5.18 3.44
N LYS A 74 -6.55 -4.31 3.46
CA LYS A 74 -6.67 -3.26 4.49
C LYS A 74 -6.79 -3.89 5.88
N ALA A 75 -7.69 -4.84 6.05
CA ALA A 75 -7.92 -5.51 7.33
C ALA A 75 -6.68 -6.23 7.85
N PHE A 76 -5.88 -6.86 6.97
CA PHE A 76 -4.62 -7.50 7.32
C PHE A 76 -3.63 -6.49 7.93
N HIS A 77 -3.36 -5.37 7.25
CA HIS A 77 -2.43 -4.35 7.76
C HIS A 77 -2.94 -3.66 9.02
N ASP A 78 -4.24 -3.35 9.10
CA ASP A 78 -4.82 -2.75 10.30
C ASP A 78 -4.65 -3.69 11.51
N THR A 79 -4.93 -4.98 11.32
CA THR A 79 -4.75 -6.00 12.35
C THR A 79 -3.27 -6.13 12.74
N LEU A 80 -2.35 -6.14 11.78
CA LEU A 80 -0.92 -6.19 12.05
C LEU A 80 -0.48 -5.04 12.96
N PHE A 81 -0.84 -3.80 12.62
CA PHE A 81 -0.38 -2.64 13.37
C PHE A 81 -1.16 -2.39 14.67
N GLN A 82 -2.38 -2.92 14.82
CA GLN A 82 -3.02 -3.05 16.14
C GLN A 82 -2.17 -3.89 17.11
N GLY A 83 -1.30 -4.76 16.60
CA GLY A 83 -0.31 -5.51 17.37
C GLY A 83 0.64 -4.63 18.19
N THR A 84 0.78 -3.34 17.87
CA THR A 84 1.58 -2.37 18.65
C THR A 84 0.95 -2.03 20.01
N GLY A 85 -0.37 -2.17 20.14
CA GLY A 85 -1.13 -1.65 21.30
C GLY A 85 -1.14 -0.12 21.41
N ASN A 86 -0.61 0.62 20.42
CA ASN A 86 -0.56 2.07 20.44
C ASN A 86 -1.56 2.65 19.45
N ARG A 87 -2.69 3.15 19.98
CA ARG A 87 -3.77 3.75 19.19
C ARG A 87 -3.34 4.94 18.32
N TYR A 88 -2.28 5.66 18.70
CA TYR A 88 -1.79 6.80 17.93
C TYR A 88 -0.97 6.34 16.71
N PHE A 89 -0.19 5.27 16.84
CA PHE A 89 0.47 4.63 15.69
C PHE A 89 -0.55 4.13 14.68
N VAL A 90 -1.59 3.42 15.16
CA VAL A 90 -2.65 2.90 14.30
C VAL A 90 -3.34 4.02 13.53
N ARG A 91 -3.77 5.09 14.21
CA ARG A 91 -4.42 6.24 13.56
C ARG A 91 -3.52 6.97 12.57
N ALA A 92 -2.23 7.14 12.89
CA ALA A 92 -1.29 7.78 11.97
C ALA A 92 -1.07 6.94 10.69
N ILE A 93 -0.99 5.62 10.85
CA ILE A 93 -0.89 4.68 9.73
C ILE A 93 -2.16 4.67 8.89
N GLU A 94 -3.34 4.64 9.52
CA GLU A 94 -4.63 4.72 8.83
C GLU A 94 -4.73 5.99 7.98
N TYR A 95 -4.36 7.14 8.55
CA TYR A 95 -4.34 8.42 7.84
C TYR A 95 -3.37 8.41 6.64
N SER A 96 -2.12 7.95 6.84
CA SER A 96 -1.13 7.83 5.76
C SER A 96 -1.57 6.84 4.66
N ASN A 97 -2.21 5.73 5.03
CA ASN A 97 -2.76 4.77 4.10
C ASN A 97 -3.94 5.36 3.29
N ALA A 98 -4.76 6.22 3.89
CA ALA A 98 -5.85 6.90 3.20
C ALA A 98 -5.33 7.89 2.14
N LEU A 99 -4.31 8.69 2.48
CA LEU A 99 -3.69 9.63 1.53
C LEU A 99 -3.07 8.90 0.32
N THR A 100 -2.42 7.76 0.56
CA THR A 100 -1.74 6.96 -0.48
C THR A 100 -2.67 5.96 -1.18
N HIS A 101 -3.97 5.94 -0.86
CA HIS A 101 -4.91 4.96 -1.41
C HIS A 101 -4.99 5.02 -2.94
N CYS A 102 -5.16 6.22 -3.50
CA CYS A 102 -5.25 6.42 -4.95
C CYS A 102 -3.99 5.90 -5.67
N ILE A 103 -2.79 6.21 -5.16
CA ILE A 103 -1.50 5.72 -5.68
C ILE A 103 -1.49 4.19 -5.73
N ARG A 104 -1.78 3.55 -4.59
CA ARG A 104 -1.71 2.10 -4.43
C ARG A 104 -2.78 1.35 -5.21
N SER A 105 -3.97 1.95 -5.38
CA SER A 105 -5.10 1.31 -6.05
C SER A 105 -4.80 0.95 -7.52
N HIS A 106 -3.89 1.67 -8.17
CA HIS A 106 -3.47 1.37 -9.54
C HIS A 106 -2.76 0.01 -9.67
N ALA A 107 -2.07 -0.45 -8.62
CA ALA A 107 -1.40 -1.75 -8.61
C ALA A 107 -2.39 -2.92 -8.49
N LEU A 108 -3.59 -2.71 -7.93
CA LEU A 108 -4.58 -3.78 -7.71
C LEU A 108 -5.15 -4.37 -9.01
N LYS A 109 -4.97 -3.69 -10.15
CA LYS A 109 -5.46 -4.16 -11.45
C LYS A 109 -4.53 -5.18 -12.12
N HIS A 110 -3.40 -5.49 -11.49
CA HIS A 110 -2.31 -6.25 -12.10
C HIS A 110 -2.06 -7.55 -11.33
N PRO A 111 -2.31 -8.72 -11.96
CA PRO A 111 -2.18 -10.02 -11.30
C PRO A 111 -0.81 -10.26 -10.65
N GLN A 112 0.27 -9.75 -11.24
CA GLN A 112 1.63 -9.90 -10.70
C GLN A 112 1.80 -9.19 -9.34
N PHE A 113 1.16 -8.03 -9.13
CA PHE A 113 1.23 -7.35 -7.84
C PHE A 113 0.35 -8.03 -6.80
N LEU A 114 -0.78 -8.59 -7.21
CA LEU A 114 -1.66 -9.36 -6.33
C LEU A 114 -0.99 -10.65 -5.84
N SER A 115 -0.39 -11.43 -6.76
CA SER A 115 0.33 -12.66 -6.42
C SER A 115 1.48 -12.37 -5.45
N ARG A 116 2.26 -11.32 -5.74
CA ARG A 116 3.34 -10.87 -4.85
C ARG A 116 2.83 -10.47 -3.47
N ALA A 117 1.72 -9.74 -3.39
CA ALA A 117 1.15 -9.33 -2.11
C ALA A 117 0.72 -10.55 -1.26
N CYS A 118 0.16 -11.60 -1.87
CA CYS A 118 -0.15 -12.85 -1.17
C CYS A 118 1.10 -13.49 -0.57
N GLU A 119 2.19 -13.59 -1.34
CA GLU A 119 3.47 -14.14 -0.87
C GLU A 119 4.06 -13.30 0.28
N GLU A 120 4.04 -11.97 0.14
CA GLU A 120 4.56 -11.06 1.15
C GLU A 120 3.71 -11.11 2.44
N HIS A 121 2.38 -11.27 2.36
CA HIS A 121 1.51 -11.44 3.54
C HIS A 121 1.77 -12.76 4.29
N ARG A 122 2.03 -13.85 3.56
CA ARG A 122 2.48 -15.12 4.16
C ARG A 122 3.80 -14.93 4.90
N ALA A 123 4.78 -14.28 4.26
CA ALA A 123 6.08 -14.00 4.85
C ALA A 123 5.98 -13.11 6.09
N ILE A 124 5.16 -12.04 6.06
CA ILE A 124 4.88 -11.20 7.23
C ILE A 124 4.37 -12.05 8.40
N THR A 125 3.39 -12.92 8.15
CA THR A 125 2.80 -13.77 9.19
C THR A 125 3.82 -14.77 9.75
N ALA A 126 4.68 -15.32 8.90
CA ALA A 126 5.78 -16.18 9.32
C ALA A 126 6.79 -15.45 10.20
N LEU A 127 7.18 -14.22 9.85
CA LEU A 127 8.12 -13.40 10.64
C LEU A 127 7.53 -12.99 12.00
N VAL A 128 6.24 -12.69 12.06
CA VAL A 128 5.52 -12.48 13.32
C VAL A 128 5.62 -13.72 14.22
N LYS A 129 5.38 -14.91 13.68
CA LYS A 129 5.48 -16.18 14.43
C LYS A 129 6.91 -16.50 14.86
N ALA A 130 7.89 -16.14 14.03
CA ALA A 130 9.31 -16.27 14.33
C ALA A 130 9.83 -15.17 15.29
N ARG A 131 9.02 -14.16 15.60
CA ARG A 131 9.38 -13.00 16.44
C ARG A 131 10.53 -12.17 15.87
N ASP A 132 10.76 -12.24 14.56
CA ASP A 132 11.79 -11.45 13.89
C ASP A 132 11.22 -10.10 13.46
N LEU A 133 11.13 -9.17 14.42
CA LEU A 133 10.61 -7.83 14.18
C LEU A 133 11.50 -7.00 13.25
N SER A 134 12.80 -7.29 13.21
CA SER A 134 13.76 -6.60 12.33
C SER A 134 13.53 -6.96 10.87
N ALA A 135 13.44 -8.26 10.56
CA ALA A 135 13.10 -8.72 9.23
C ALA A 135 11.67 -8.32 8.84
N LEU A 136 10.72 -8.36 9.79
CA LEU A 136 9.34 -7.89 9.55
C LEU A 136 9.32 -6.41 9.15
N ALA A 137 10.05 -5.56 9.88
CA ALA A 137 10.13 -4.14 9.57
C ALA A 137 10.72 -3.89 8.19
N ARG A 138 11.75 -4.66 7.81
CA ARG A 138 12.33 -4.59 6.47
C ARG A 138 11.31 -5.02 5.40
N LEU A 139 10.61 -6.13 5.61
CA LEU A 139 9.62 -6.64 4.67
C LEU A 139 8.45 -5.66 4.50
N CYS A 140 7.99 -4.98 5.56
CA CYS A 140 6.97 -3.94 5.47
C CYS A 140 7.39 -2.78 4.55
N LEU A 141 8.68 -2.40 4.56
CA LEU A 141 9.24 -1.39 3.67
C LEU A 141 9.32 -1.91 2.23
N ASP A 142 9.80 -3.13 2.03
CA ASP A 142 9.95 -3.70 0.70
C ASP A 142 8.58 -3.95 0.04
N HIS A 143 7.57 -4.37 0.82
CA HIS A 143 6.19 -4.63 0.38
C HIS A 143 5.50 -3.40 -0.23
N MET A 144 5.83 -2.18 0.23
CA MET A 144 5.19 -0.97 -0.29
C MET A 144 5.81 -0.42 -1.58
N GLN A 145 7.04 -0.80 -1.89
CA GLN A 145 7.77 -0.22 -3.02
C GLN A 145 7.21 -0.57 -4.41
N PRO A 146 6.71 -1.78 -4.71
CA PRO A 146 6.19 -2.12 -6.03
C PRO A 146 5.05 -1.20 -6.47
N ALA A 147 4.09 -0.95 -5.57
CA ALA A 147 2.96 -0.06 -5.86
C ALA A 147 3.42 1.39 -6.05
N ARG A 148 4.39 1.86 -5.24
CA ARG A 148 5.02 3.17 -5.38
C ARG A 148 5.68 3.33 -6.74
N ARG A 149 6.63 2.44 -7.07
CA ARG A 149 7.40 2.48 -8.32
C ARG A 149 6.50 2.40 -9.53
N TYR A 150 5.51 1.51 -9.52
CA TYR A 150 4.54 1.42 -10.60
C TYR A 150 3.81 2.74 -10.83
N TYR A 151 3.39 3.42 -9.76
CA TYR A 151 2.73 4.71 -9.91
C TYR A 151 3.68 5.79 -10.45
N GLU A 152 4.87 5.88 -9.87
CA GLU A 152 5.90 6.84 -10.31
C GLU A 152 6.25 6.66 -11.80
N GLU A 153 6.48 5.43 -12.25
CA GLU A 153 6.81 5.10 -13.64
C GLU A 153 5.65 5.37 -14.62
N LYS A 154 4.40 5.21 -14.19
CA LYS A 154 3.24 5.36 -15.09
C LYS A 154 2.62 6.74 -15.10
N PHE A 155 2.69 7.46 -13.99
CA PHE A 155 1.95 8.69 -13.78
C PHE A 155 2.82 9.89 -13.43
N CYS A 156 4.06 9.70 -12.99
CA CYS A 156 5.01 10.80 -12.76
C CYS A 156 6.04 10.92 -13.89
N ASP A 157 6.51 9.79 -14.42
CA ASP A 157 7.48 9.71 -15.52
C ASP A 157 6.88 8.95 -16.72
N PRO A 158 5.77 9.40 -17.31
CA PRO A 158 5.16 8.69 -18.42
C PRO A 158 6.18 8.54 -19.57
N PRO A 159 6.25 7.39 -20.24
CA PRO A 159 7.12 7.22 -21.39
C PRO A 159 6.81 8.31 -22.41
N ALA A 160 7.86 8.91 -22.99
CA ALA A 160 7.69 9.90 -24.05
C ALA A 160 6.79 9.29 -25.14
N VAL A 161 5.61 9.86 -25.33
CA VAL A 161 4.77 9.51 -26.48
C VAL A 161 5.61 9.82 -27.70
N ALA A 162 5.91 8.81 -28.52
CA ALA A 162 6.52 9.04 -29.83
C ALA A 162 5.65 10.08 -30.53
N ALA A 163 6.21 11.28 -30.74
CA ALA A 163 5.52 12.37 -31.40
C ALA A 163 4.94 11.82 -32.70
N ALA A 164 3.61 11.81 -32.81
CA ALA A 164 2.95 11.53 -34.07
C ALA A 164 3.55 12.49 -35.09
N GLY A 165 4.25 11.92 -36.08
CA GLY A 165 4.98 12.69 -37.07
C GLY A 165 4.06 13.66 -37.77
N ASP A 166 4.40 14.95 -37.70
CA ASP A 166 3.86 15.96 -38.60
C ASP A 166 4.08 15.45 -40.03
N THR A 167 2.98 15.14 -40.70
CA THR A 167 3.00 14.91 -42.13
C THR A 167 2.99 16.29 -42.77
N PRO A 168 4.01 16.69 -43.56
CA PRO A 168 3.98 18.00 -44.18
C PRO A 168 2.87 18.02 -45.24
N ALA A 169 1.94 18.95 -45.09
CA ALA A 169 0.97 19.27 -46.11
C ALA A 169 1.73 19.71 -47.38
N SER A 170 1.67 18.89 -48.42
CA SER A 170 2.05 19.31 -49.77
C SER A 170 0.93 20.19 -50.31
N GLY A 171 1.30 21.40 -50.74
CA GLY A 171 0.40 22.40 -51.28
C GLY A 171 -0.13 22.08 -52.68
N VAL A 172 -1.21 22.79 -53.00
CA VAL A 172 -1.63 23.20 -54.35
C VAL A 172 -2.04 24.66 -54.26
#